data_AF-A0A9P6LSQ3-F1
#
_entry.id   AF-A0A9P6LSQ3-F1
#
_cell.length_a   1.000
_cell.length_b   1.000
_cell.length_c   1.000
_cell.angle_alpha   90.00
_cell.angle_beta   90.00
_cell.angle_gamma   90.00
#
_symmetry.space_group_name_H-M   'P 1'
#
loop_
_entity.id
_entity.type
_entity.pdbx_description
1 polymer ?
#
loop_
_entity_poly.entity_id
_entity_poly.type
_entity_poly.pdbx_seq_one_letter_code
_entity_poly.pdbx_strand_id
1 'polypeptide(L)'
;MYGRFIANSTGRPSSGSFMASSIIEDAYSTYAQRAALIQEFYGPDPNKKDAIMKHLMETLTGCLEKGTIGFSIVHRGLLEYFSHADAKGIQEMVDVMKEQAVEMLHTKEGAQVAMLCLLHASPKDRKAMLKTMKPFVVKICKEEYGHLVMLRMFDVLDDTVLMSKAILAEIIKEMEDIAKDKFGRRVILYLL
;
A
#
# COMPACT_ATOMS: atom_id res chain seq x y z
N MET A 1 -18.55 7.47 1.89
CA MET A 1 -18.43 8.66 1.02
C MET A 1 -16.96 8.89 0.65
N TYR A 2 -16.30 7.91 0.02
CA TYR A 2 -14.87 7.95 -0.35
C TYR A 2 -14.65 7.68 -1.85
N GLY A 3 -15.64 7.98 -2.69
CA GLY A 3 -15.56 7.81 -4.14
C GLY A 3 -15.67 9.14 -4.87
N ARG A 4 -14.65 10.01 -4.79
CA ARG A 4 -14.59 11.20 -5.66
C ARG A 4 -13.26 11.94 -5.84
N PHE A 5 -12.11 11.30 -5.61
CA PHE A 5 -10.80 11.98 -5.79
C PHE A 5 -9.94 11.45 -6.95
N ILE A 6 -10.52 10.72 -7.90
CA ILE A 6 -9.87 10.42 -9.18
C ILE A 6 -10.61 11.17 -10.30
N ALA A 7 -10.42 12.49 -10.35
CA ALA A 7 -10.80 13.27 -11.52
C ALA A 7 -9.96 14.56 -11.55
N ASN A 8 -8.74 14.45 -12.09
CA ASN A 8 -8.19 15.40 -13.07
C ASN A 8 -6.74 15.08 -13.43
N SER A 9 -6.56 14.29 -14.48
CA SER A 9 -5.57 14.57 -15.52
C SER A 9 -6.04 13.90 -16.82
N THR A 10 -6.00 14.66 -17.89
CA THR A 10 -6.64 14.38 -19.17
C THR A 10 -5.92 13.26 -19.93
N GLY A 11 -6.55 12.09 -20.01
CA GLY A 11 -6.24 11.01 -20.95
C GLY A 11 -7.32 9.93 -20.83
N ARG A 12 -7.97 9.52 -21.93
CA ARG A 12 -8.89 8.36 -21.88
C ARG A 12 -8.07 7.15 -21.43
N PRO A 13 -8.47 6.41 -20.38
CA PRO A 13 -7.79 5.18 -20.02
C PRO A 13 -7.99 4.17 -21.15
N SER A 14 -6.90 3.51 -21.55
CA SER A 14 -6.97 2.33 -22.42
C SER A 14 -7.81 1.25 -21.73
N SER A 15 -8.50 0.41 -22.50
CA SER A 15 -9.41 -0.63 -21.98
C SER A 15 -8.78 -1.60 -20.97
N GLY A 16 -7.44 -1.73 -20.94
CA GLY A 16 -6.70 -2.48 -19.90
C GLY A 16 -6.61 -1.74 -18.55
N SER A 17 -6.50 -0.41 -18.56
CA SER A 17 -6.46 0.43 -17.35
C SER A 17 -7.78 0.37 -16.56
N PHE A 18 -8.92 0.15 -17.23
CA PHE A 18 -10.22 0.01 -16.57
C PHE A 18 -10.36 -1.28 -15.76
N MET A 19 -9.88 -2.43 -16.27
CA MET A 19 -9.93 -3.71 -15.54
C MET A 19 -8.91 -3.76 -14.39
N ALA A 20 -7.76 -3.12 -14.58
CA ALA A 20 -6.74 -2.95 -13.55
C ALA A 20 -7.25 -2.13 -12.35
N SER A 21 -7.91 -0.99 -12.62
CA SER A 21 -8.54 -0.14 -11.60
C SER A 21 -9.62 -0.91 -10.85
N SER A 22 -10.47 -1.70 -11.53
CA SER A 22 -11.54 -2.44 -10.87
C SER A 22 -11.05 -3.54 -9.93
N ILE A 23 -9.95 -4.24 -10.24
CA ILE A 23 -9.39 -5.26 -9.34
C ILE A 23 -8.89 -4.61 -8.04
N ILE A 24 -8.21 -3.47 -8.18
CA ILE A 24 -7.69 -2.72 -7.05
C ILE A 24 -8.85 -2.08 -6.27
N GLU A 25 -9.83 -1.47 -6.94
CA GLU A 25 -11.02 -0.87 -6.34
C GLU A 25 -11.93 -1.90 -5.65
N ASP A 26 -12.12 -3.08 -6.22
CA ASP A 26 -12.89 -4.18 -5.61
C ASP A 26 -12.17 -4.74 -4.39
N ALA A 27 -10.85 -4.86 -4.46
CA ALA A 27 -10.03 -5.19 -3.30
C ALA A 27 -10.21 -4.10 -2.21
N TYR A 28 -9.98 -2.83 -2.54
CA TYR A 28 -10.14 -1.70 -1.61
C TYR A 28 -11.56 -1.58 -1.01
N SER A 29 -12.61 -1.77 -1.80
CA SER A 29 -14.01 -1.66 -1.33
C SER A 29 -14.39 -2.79 -0.38
N THR A 30 -13.92 -4.01 -0.64
CA THR A 30 -14.04 -5.16 0.26
C THR A 30 -13.26 -4.93 1.57
N TYR A 31 -12.19 -4.14 1.52
CA TYR A 31 -11.31 -3.87 2.67
C TYR A 31 -11.80 -2.73 3.57
N ALA A 32 -12.40 -1.69 2.99
CA ALA A 32 -12.94 -0.55 3.74
C ALA A 32 -14.10 -0.93 4.69
N GLN A 33 -14.76 -2.07 4.48
CA GLN A 33 -15.92 -2.51 5.27
C GLN A 33 -15.61 -2.97 6.71
N ARG A 34 -14.34 -3.09 7.12
CA ARG A 34 -13.96 -3.67 8.43
C ARG A 34 -13.20 -2.74 9.39
N ALA A 35 -12.98 -1.47 9.08
CA ALA A 35 -12.20 -0.53 9.91
C ALA A 35 -13.13 0.40 10.72
N ALA A 36 -13.67 -0.09 11.84
CA ALA A 36 -14.59 0.68 12.68
C ALA A 36 -14.26 0.57 14.19
N LEU A 37 -13.04 0.16 14.56
CA LEU A 37 -12.71 -0.04 15.98
C LEU A 37 -12.49 1.29 16.69
N ILE A 38 -11.78 2.26 16.08
CA ILE A 38 -11.49 3.54 16.74
C ILE A 38 -12.74 4.42 16.81
N GLN A 39 -13.66 4.31 15.85
CA GLN A 39 -14.94 5.04 15.88
C GLN A 39 -15.75 4.75 17.16
N GLU A 40 -15.68 3.51 17.65
CA GLU A 40 -16.32 3.12 18.91
C GLU A 40 -15.70 3.82 20.14
N PHE A 41 -14.41 4.18 20.09
CA PHE A 41 -13.70 4.77 21.23
C PHE A 41 -13.93 6.29 21.39
N TYR A 42 -13.99 7.08 20.32
CA TYR A 42 -14.19 8.54 20.44
C TYR A 42 -15.66 8.99 20.41
N GLY A 43 -16.58 8.15 19.91
CA GLY A 43 -18.00 8.52 19.77
C GLY A 43 -18.19 9.75 18.86
N PRO A 44 -19.20 10.61 19.07
CA PRO A 44 -19.45 11.77 18.20
C PRO A 44 -18.53 12.97 18.48
N ASP A 45 -17.62 12.91 19.47
CA ASP A 45 -16.82 14.05 19.94
C ASP A 45 -15.52 14.24 19.14
N PRO A 46 -15.38 15.33 18.34
CA PRO A 46 -14.19 15.57 17.53
C PRO A 46 -12.91 15.82 18.35
N ASN A 47 -13.00 16.43 19.53
CA ASN A 47 -11.82 16.74 20.34
C ASN A 47 -11.18 15.47 20.90
N LYS A 48 -12.00 14.47 21.23
CA LYS A 48 -11.51 13.14 21.65
C LYS A 48 -10.85 12.41 20.49
N LYS A 49 -11.38 12.55 19.27
CA LYS A 49 -10.79 11.95 18.08
C LYS A 49 -9.34 12.44 17.88
N ASP A 50 -9.11 13.74 17.90
CA ASP A 50 -7.78 14.30 17.65
C ASP A 50 -6.75 13.84 18.70
N ALA A 51 -7.16 13.81 19.98
CA ALA A 51 -6.30 13.31 21.06
C ALA A 51 -5.95 11.82 20.90
N ILE A 52 -6.94 10.98 20.55
CA ILE A 52 -6.73 9.54 20.33
C ILE A 52 -5.84 9.30 19.11
N MET A 53 -6.09 10.01 18.00
CA MET A 53 -5.30 9.86 16.78
C MET A 53 -3.85 10.27 17.00
N LYS A 54 -3.60 11.36 17.75
CA LYS A 54 -2.25 11.76 18.12
C LYS A 54 -1.55 10.69 18.95
N HIS A 55 -2.23 10.15 19.98
CA HIS A 55 -1.65 9.11 20.81
C HIS A 55 -1.38 7.82 20.02
N LEU A 56 -2.26 7.47 19.07
CA LEU A 56 -2.08 6.33 18.19
C LEU A 56 -0.88 6.52 17.25
N MET A 57 -0.71 7.71 16.67
CA MET A 57 0.48 8.05 15.87
C MET A 57 1.76 7.84 16.66
N GLU A 58 1.85 8.41 17.87
CA GLU A 58 3.03 8.28 18.74
C GLU A 58 3.31 6.82 19.10
N THR A 59 2.26 6.05 19.42
CA THR A 59 2.37 4.62 19.76
C THR A 59 2.86 3.79 18.58
N LEU A 60 2.26 3.98 17.41
CA LEU A 60 2.64 3.25 16.19
C LEU A 60 4.07 3.59 15.76
N THR A 61 4.44 4.87 15.77
CA THR A 61 5.82 5.29 15.49
C THR A 61 6.80 4.62 16.45
N GLY A 62 6.51 4.60 17.76
CA GLY A 62 7.34 3.90 18.74
C GLY A 62 7.42 2.39 18.53
N CYS A 63 6.38 1.75 17.99
CA CYS A 63 6.40 0.34 17.58
C CYS A 63 7.32 0.12 16.37
N LEU A 64 7.24 1.00 15.37
CA LEU A 64 8.03 0.93 14.14
C LEU A 64 9.53 1.12 14.43
N GLU A 65 9.87 2.13 15.24
CA GLU A 65 11.26 2.40 15.66
C GLU A 65 11.90 1.23 16.43
N LYS A 66 11.09 0.46 17.17
CA LYS A 66 11.54 -0.73 17.91
C LYS A 66 11.61 -2.00 17.06
N GLY A 67 11.35 -1.90 15.75
CA GLY A 67 11.37 -3.06 14.84
C GLY A 67 10.23 -4.05 15.09
N THR A 68 9.11 -3.60 15.66
CA THR A 68 7.95 -4.45 15.94
C THR A 68 6.94 -4.51 14.79
N ILE A 69 7.31 -3.96 13.63
CA ILE A 69 6.48 -3.94 12.43
C ILE A 69 6.02 -5.33 12.00
N GLY A 70 6.78 -6.41 12.27
CA GLY A 70 6.39 -7.77 11.88
C GLY A 70 5.15 -8.35 12.60
N PHE A 71 4.60 -7.68 13.63
CA PHE A 71 3.41 -8.17 14.32
C PHE A 71 2.11 -7.69 13.66
N SER A 72 1.20 -8.61 13.37
CA SER A 72 -0.08 -8.32 12.70
C SER A 72 -0.96 -7.30 13.44
N ILE A 73 -0.84 -7.21 14.77
CA ILE A 73 -1.53 -6.19 15.57
C ILE A 73 -1.09 -4.77 15.21
N VAL A 74 0.19 -4.58 14.86
CA VAL A 74 0.74 -3.29 14.40
C VAL A 74 0.18 -2.97 13.03
N HIS A 75 0.13 -3.93 12.10
CA HIS A 75 -0.50 -3.72 10.79
C HIS A 75 -1.96 -3.28 10.90
N ARG A 76 -2.69 -3.91 11.83
CA ARG A 76 -4.09 -3.55 12.09
C ARG A 76 -4.21 -2.13 12.65
N GLY A 77 -3.35 -1.77 13.60
CA GLY A 77 -3.30 -0.41 14.14
C GLY A 77 -2.94 0.65 13.09
N LEU A 78 -1.98 0.35 12.21
CA LEU A 78 -1.63 1.22 11.08
C LEU A 78 -2.82 1.41 10.14
N LEU A 79 -3.47 0.33 9.73
CA LEU A 79 -4.62 0.42 8.81
C LEU A 79 -5.74 1.28 9.38
N GLU A 80 -6.02 1.11 10.66
CA GLU A 80 -7.02 1.90 11.38
C GLU A 80 -6.59 3.37 11.48
N TYR A 81 -5.31 3.64 11.73
CA TYR A 81 -4.76 5.00 11.72
C TYR A 81 -4.96 5.67 10.35
N PHE A 82 -4.55 5.03 9.25
CA PHE A 82 -4.72 5.58 7.90
C PHE A 82 -6.20 5.81 7.52
N SER A 83 -7.13 5.06 8.12
CA SER A 83 -8.57 5.19 7.85
C SER A 83 -9.20 6.43 8.51
N HIS A 84 -8.55 6.99 9.55
CA HIS A 84 -9.11 8.09 10.34
C HIS A 84 -8.26 9.35 10.37
N ALA A 85 -6.97 9.23 10.04
CA ALA A 85 -6.02 10.33 10.01
C ALA A 85 -6.38 11.36 8.93
N ASP A 86 -6.02 12.60 9.20
CA ASP A 86 -6.09 13.67 8.21
C ASP A 86 -4.90 13.58 7.24
N ALA A 87 -4.91 14.42 6.20
CA ALA A 87 -3.87 14.40 5.18
C ALA A 87 -2.46 14.61 5.77
N LYS A 88 -2.35 15.42 6.83
CA LYS A 88 -1.08 15.68 7.50
C LYS A 88 -0.58 14.42 8.23
N GLY A 89 -1.42 13.81 9.07
CA GLY A 89 -1.07 12.60 9.80
C GLY A 89 -0.75 11.42 8.89
N ILE A 90 -1.42 11.31 7.74
CA ILE A 90 -1.08 10.33 6.69
C ILE A 90 0.33 10.57 6.17
N GLN A 91 0.69 11.80 5.81
CA GLN A 91 2.04 12.10 5.29
C GLN A 91 3.13 11.82 6.32
N GLU A 92 2.91 12.21 7.58
CA GLU A 92 3.86 11.91 8.66
C GLU A 92 4.07 10.39 8.82
N MET A 93 2.99 9.60 8.80
CA MET A 93 3.12 8.14 8.89
C MET A 93 3.78 7.52 7.66
N VAL A 94 3.52 8.06 6.45
CA VAL A 94 4.22 7.62 5.24
C VAL A 94 5.72 7.86 5.35
N ASP A 95 6.14 9.00 5.92
CA ASP A 95 7.55 9.32 6.13
C ASP A 95 8.26 8.29 7.01
N VAL A 96 7.59 7.83 8.09
CA VAL A 96 8.08 6.77 8.98
C VAL A 96 8.11 5.40 8.28
N MET A 97 7.11 5.10 7.45
CA MET A 97 6.89 3.78 6.88
C MET A 97 7.70 3.47 5.63
N LYS A 98 8.12 4.48 4.85
CA LYS A 98 8.63 4.31 3.48
C LYS A 98 9.85 3.37 3.35
N GLU A 99 10.64 3.21 4.40
CA GLU A 99 11.84 2.35 4.38
C GLU A 99 11.60 0.93 4.93
N GLN A 100 10.47 0.70 5.61
CA GLN A 100 10.17 -0.56 6.32
C GLN A 100 8.89 -1.26 5.84
N ALA A 101 8.10 -0.62 4.96
CA ALA A 101 6.84 -1.17 4.48
C ALA A 101 6.95 -2.57 3.82
N VAL A 102 8.14 -2.94 3.34
CA VAL A 102 8.41 -4.25 2.75
C VAL A 102 8.27 -5.41 3.75
N GLU A 103 8.41 -5.14 5.05
CA GLU A 103 8.40 -6.15 6.11
C GLU A 103 7.00 -6.71 6.40
N MET A 104 5.94 -5.95 6.07
CA MET A 104 4.55 -6.28 6.41
C MET A 104 3.70 -6.80 5.24
N LEU A 105 4.28 -6.91 4.03
CA LEU A 105 3.55 -7.24 2.79
C LEU A 105 2.91 -8.64 2.78
N HIS A 106 3.34 -9.52 3.68
CA HIS A 106 2.89 -10.91 3.78
C HIS A 106 1.53 -11.06 4.50
N THR A 107 0.99 -9.97 5.06
CA THR A 107 -0.35 -9.97 5.67
C THR A 107 -1.32 -9.12 4.87
N LYS A 108 -2.60 -9.41 5.01
CA LYS A 108 -3.68 -8.64 4.38
C LYS A 108 -3.63 -7.16 4.77
N GLU A 109 -3.62 -6.88 6.08
CA GLU A 109 -3.61 -5.53 6.62
C GLU A 109 -2.31 -4.79 6.27
N GLY A 110 -1.16 -5.46 6.38
CA GLY A 110 0.14 -4.85 6.07
C GLY A 110 0.28 -4.49 4.59
N ALA A 111 -0.19 -5.35 3.68
CA ALA A 111 -0.23 -5.02 2.25
C ALA A 111 -1.15 -3.83 1.96
N GLN A 112 -2.30 -3.73 2.64
CA GLN A 112 -3.21 -2.58 2.50
C GLN A 112 -2.55 -1.29 2.95
N VAL A 113 -1.89 -1.30 4.10
CA VAL A 113 -1.14 -0.14 4.60
C VAL A 113 -0.05 0.24 3.60
N ALA A 114 0.72 -0.73 3.07
CA ALA A 114 1.74 -0.44 2.08
C ALA A 114 1.18 0.18 0.79
N MET A 115 0.01 -0.27 0.32
CA MET A 115 -0.67 0.35 -0.83
C MET A 115 -1.17 1.76 -0.53
N LEU A 116 -1.64 2.03 0.70
CA LEU A 116 -2.01 3.38 1.15
C LEU A 116 -0.77 4.28 1.24
N CYS A 117 0.35 3.75 1.72
CA CYS A 117 1.63 4.47 1.69
C CYS A 117 2.00 4.83 0.26
N LEU A 118 1.93 3.89 -0.69
CA LEU A 118 2.21 4.16 -2.10
C LEU A 118 1.28 5.21 -2.72
N LEU A 119 -0.02 5.14 -2.40
CA LEU A 119 -1.01 6.12 -2.86
C LEU A 119 -0.66 7.53 -2.38
N HIS A 120 -0.35 7.69 -1.10
CA HIS A 120 -0.14 9.01 -0.48
C HIS A 120 1.31 9.50 -0.55
N ALA A 121 2.28 8.63 -0.83
CA ALA A 121 3.69 8.99 -0.92
C ALA A 121 3.98 10.01 -2.02
N SER A 122 4.94 10.89 -1.72
CA SER A 122 5.53 11.76 -2.74
C SER A 122 6.28 10.94 -3.80
N PRO A 123 6.55 11.50 -4.99
CA PRO A 123 7.39 10.81 -5.99
C PRO A 123 8.77 10.42 -5.46
N LYS A 124 9.33 11.18 -4.50
CA LYS A 124 10.59 10.85 -3.83
C LYS A 124 10.43 9.61 -2.94
N ASP A 125 9.37 9.54 -2.15
CA ASP A 125 9.16 8.45 -1.20
C ASP A 125 8.72 7.16 -1.91
N ARG A 126 7.95 7.22 -2.99
CA ARG A 126 7.65 6.05 -3.84
C ARG A 126 8.93 5.40 -4.37
N LYS A 127 9.92 6.21 -4.77
CA LYS A 127 11.25 5.70 -5.18
C LYS A 127 12.01 5.06 -4.02
N ALA A 128 11.88 5.58 -2.80
CA ALA A 128 12.48 4.97 -1.61
C ALA A 128 11.85 3.59 -1.34
N MET A 129 10.52 3.51 -1.36
CA MET A 129 9.78 2.25 -1.21
C MET A 129 10.15 1.22 -2.28
N LEU A 130 10.27 1.62 -3.55
CA LEU A 130 10.70 0.72 -4.61
C LEU A 130 12.10 0.15 -4.37
N LYS A 131 13.04 0.96 -3.85
CA LYS A 131 14.40 0.51 -3.56
C LYS A 131 14.43 -0.56 -2.46
N THR A 132 13.58 -0.45 -1.45
CA THR A 132 13.51 -1.45 -0.37
C THR A 132 12.82 -2.74 -0.83
N MET A 133 11.91 -2.66 -1.81
CA MET A 133 11.27 -3.84 -2.41
C MET A 133 12.15 -4.57 -3.43
N LYS A 134 13.11 -3.88 -4.07
CA LYS A 134 13.96 -4.45 -5.15
C LYS A 134 14.58 -5.82 -4.82
N PRO A 135 15.18 -6.07 -3.64
CA PRO A 135 15.79 -7.36 -3.34
C PRO A 135 14.77 -8.52 -3.23
N PHE A 136 13.48 -8.20 -3.12
CA PHE A 136 12.42 -9.15 -2.80
C PHE A 136 11.35 -9.25 -3.90
N VAL A 137 11.58 -8.67 -5.08
CA VAL A 137 10.57 -8.56 -6.16
C VAL A 137 9.90 -9.91 -6.46
N VAL A 138 10.70 -10.95 -6.70
CA VAL A 138 10.19 -12.29 -7.04
C VAL A 138 9.33 -12.86 -5.91
N LYS A 139 9.77 -12.70 -4.66
CA LYS A 139 9.03 -13.12 -3.47
C LYS A 139 7.70 -12.35 -3.36
N ILE A 140 7.74 -11.03 -3.49
CA ILE A 140 6.55 -10.17 -3.39
C ILE A 140 5.53 -10.55 -4.48
N CYS A 141 5.98 -10.84 -5.71
CA CYS A 141 5.08 -11.23 -6.80
C CYS A 141 4.32 -12.53 -6.51
N LYS A 142 4.90 -13.44 -5.72
CA LYS A 142 4.31 -14.75 -5.38
C LYS A 142 3.55 -14.77 -4.07
N GLU A 143 3.55 -13.67 -3.33
CA GLU A 143 2.84 -13.54 -2.05
C GLU A 143 1.33 -13.32 -2.24
N GLU A 144 0.53 -13.90 -1.36
CA GLU A 144 -0.94 -13.79 -1.41
C GLU A 144 -1.42 -12.33 -1.35
N TYR A 145 -0.74 -11.48 -0.59
CA TYR A 145 -1.07 -10.06 -0.47
C TYR A 145 -0.01 -9.15 -1.08
N GLY A 146 1.26 -9.57 -1.07
CA GLY A 146 2.37 -8.81 -1.63
C GLY A 146 2.21 -8.50 -3.12
N HIS A 147 1.63 -9.41 -3.90
CA HIS A 147 1.45 -9.19 -5.34
C HIS A 147 0.56 -7.96 -5.62
N LEU A 148 -0.44 -7.69 -4.78
CA LEU A 148 -1.31 -6.51 -4.89
C LEU A 148 -0.53 -5.21 -4.71
N VAL A 149 0.46 -5.21 -3.81
CA VAL A 149 1.34 -4.06 -3.60
C VAL A 149 2.21 -3.80 -4.83
N MET A 150 2.65 -4.86 -5.51
CA MET A 150 3.37 -4.73 -6.78
C MET A 150 2.49 -4.14 -7.88
N LEU A 151 1.22 -4.58 -7.99
CA LEU A 151 0.25 -3.97 -8.91
C LEU A 151 0.08 -2.48 -8.62
N ARG A 152 -0.08 -2.14 -7.33
CA ARG A 152 -0.22 -0.73 -6.92
C ARG A 152 1.01 0.10 -7.27
N MET A 153 2.20 -0.46 -7.10
CA MET A 153 3.46 0.19 -7.46
C MET A 153 3.51 0.52 -8.97
N PHE A 154 2.98 -0.35 -9.83
CA PHE A 154 2.88 -0.09 -11.27
C PHE A 154 1.98 1.11 -11.61
N ASP A 155 0.91 1.34 -10.85
CA ASP A 155 0.00 2.45 -11.10
C ASP A 155 0.53 3.81 -10.66
N VAL A 156 1.25 3.84 -9.53
CA VAL A 156 1.56 5.12 -8.87
C VAL A 156 2.96 5.63 -9.16
N LEU A 157 3.85 4.81 -9.71
CA LEU A 157 5.23 5.22 -9.95
C LEU A 157 5.41 5.76 -11.37
N ASP A 158 5.56 7.07 -11.49
CA ASP A 158 5.76 7.75 -12.77
C ASP A 158 7.15 7.49 -13.40
N ASP A 159 8.15 7.10 -12.60
CA ASP A 159 9.51 6.84 -13.07
C ASP A 159 9.62 5.45 -13.72
N THR A 160 9.17 5.37 -14.97
CA THR A 160 9.12 4.13 -15.76
C THR A 160 10.49 3.56 -16.07
N VAL A 161 11.53 4.39 -16.15
CA VAL A 161 12.92 3.93 -16.32
C VAL A 161 13.40 3.21 -15.08
N LEU A 162 13.14 3.76 -13.89
CA LEU A 162 13.44 3.09 -12.62
C LEU A 162 12.60 1.81 -12.47
N MET A 163 11.31 1.85 -12.80
CA MET A 163 10.42 0.67 -12.78
C MET A 163 10.99 -0.47 -13.62
N SER A 164 11.38 -0.16 -14.86
CA SER A 164 11.93 -1.14 -15.80
C SER A 164 13.22 -1.76 -15.27
N LYS A 165 14.15 -0.94 -14.78
CA LYS A 165 15.45 -1.41 -14.30
C LYS A 165 15.41 -2.12 -12.96
N ALA A 166 14.51 -1.74 -12.06
CA ALA A 166 14.49 -2.25 -10.70
C ALA A 166 13.50 -3.40 -10.49
N ILE A 167 12.35 -3.37 -11.18
CA ILE A 167 11.27 -4.33 -10.97
C ILE A 167 11.12 -5.24 -12.19
N LEU A 168 10.92 -4.67 -13.39
CA LEU A 168 10.66 -5.50 -14.58
C LEU A 168 11.85 -6.37 -14.96
N ALA A 169 13.09 -5.87 -14.80
CA ALA A 169 14.29 -6.67 -15.04
C ALA A 169 14.34 -7.95 -14.18
N GLU A 170 13.95 -7.85 -12.90
CA GLU A 170 13.90 -9.01 -11.99
C GLU A 170 12.73 -9.95 -12.35
N ILE A 171 11.57 -9.40 -12.73
CA ILE A 171 10.42 -10.21 -13.18
C ILE A 171 10.75 -10.96 -14.47
N ILE A 172 11.41 -10.32 -15.45
CA ILE A 172 11.78 -10.95 -16.72
C ILE A 172 12.79 -12.07 -16.49
N LYS A 173 13.75 -11.87 -15.57
CA LYS A 173 14.75 -12.88 -15.24
C LYS A 173 14.14 -14.18 -14.70
N GLU A 174 13.11 -14.06 -13.86
CA GLU A 174 12.42 -15.21 -13.23
C GLU A 174 11.00 -15.43 -13.81
N MET A 175 10.76 -15.00 -15.06
CA MET A 175 9.41 -14.90 -15.63
C MET A 175 8.68 -16.24 -15.66
N GLU A 176 9.37 -17.31 -16.06
CA GLU A 176 8.78 -18.65 -16.12
C GLU A 176 8.30 -19.15 -14.76
N ASP A 177 9.06 -18.83 -13.72
CA ASP A 177 8.79 -19.23 -12.34
C ASP A 177 7.64 -18.40 -11.74
N ILE A 178 7.61 -17.09 -12.03
CA ILE A 178 6.50 -16.20 -11.64
C ILE A 178 5.20 -16.56 -12.38
N ALA A 179 5.28 -16.93 -13.66
CA ALA A 179 4.10 -17.29 -14.47
C ALA A 179 3.41 -18.59 -14.02
N LYS A 180 4.15 -19.53 -13.43
CA LYS A 180 3.60 -20.78 -12.88
C LYS A 180 2.93 -20.58 -11.52
N ASP A 181 3.22 -19.49 -10.82
CA ASP A 181 2.66 -19.19 -9.51
C ASP A 181 1.22 -18.67 -9.57
N LYS A 182 0.41 -18.98 -8.55
CA LYS A 182 -1.00 -18.58 -8.45
C LYS A 182 -1.18 -17.05 -8.44
N PHE A 183 -0.31 -16.35 -7.73
CA PHE A 183 -0.33 -14.90 -7.56
C PHE A 183 0.59 -14.22 -8.57
N GLY A 184 1.77 -14.80 -8.82
CA GLY A 184 2.75 -14.29 -9.77
C GLY A 184 2.20 -14.10 -11.17
N ARG A 185 1.39 -15.04 -11.68
CA ARG A 185 0.73 -14.89 -12.98
C ARG A 185 -0.16 -13.66 -13.07
N ARG A 186 -0.77 -13.21 -11.96
CA ARG A 186 -1.62 -12.01 -11.94
C ARG A 186 -0.77 -10.75 -12.13
N VAL A 187 0.45 -10.73 -11.59
CA VAL A 187 1.43 -9.65 -11.81
C VAL A 187 1.81 -9.55 -13.27
N ILE A 188 2.10 -10.68 -13.92
CA ILE A 188 2.44 -10.70 -15.35
C ILE A 188 1.24 -10.27 -16.20
N LEU A 189 0.05 -10.82 -15.93
CA LEU A 189 -1.17 -10.48 -16.66
C LEU A 189 -1.55 -8.99 -16.53
N TYR A 190 -1.19 -8.35 -15.41
CA TYR A 190 -1.44 -6.93 -15.20
C TYR A 190 -0.58 -6.02 -16.10
N LEU A 191 0.60 -6.50 -16.52
CA LEU A 191 1.53 -5.75 -17.35
C LEU A 191 1.24 -5.86 -18.86
N LEU A 192 0.27 -6.70 -19.26
CA LEU A 192 -0.14 -6.96 -20.65
C LEU A 192 -1.39 -6.14 -21.01
#